data_AF-A0A6M0ATF6-F1
#
_entry.id   AF-A0A6M0ATF6-F1
#
_cell.length_a   1.000
_cell.length_b   1.000
_cell.length_c   1.000
_cell.angle_alpha   90.00
_cell.angle_beta   90.00
_cell.angle_gamma   90.00
#
_symmetry.space_group_name_H-M   'P 1'
#
loop_
_entity.id
_entity.type
_entity.pdbx_description
1 polymer ?
#
loop_
_entity_poly.entity_id
_entity_poly.type
_entity_poly.pdbx_seq_one_letter_code
_entity_poly.pdbx_strand_id
1 'polypeptide(L)'
;YKTKITKTTDGFDFLGWHMRVKLNGKFHCTPSAENHKAIRRKIKTVVNSSNYGAKIKAKKLAPIIRGWRNYHKYCDMSSSRDSLWFMNHTANRKFRKEKKVNRCQADELCKKGFPAVGYEQNKHVMVKGTKSPYDGDLVYWSKRNTTLYSDATAEALKKQNHSCGYCGMKFIDEERVHLHHIDGNHNNWKRNNLMAVHLSCHQYIHGGKSFAKRRLWP
;
A
#
# COMPACT_ATOMS: atom_id res chain seq x y z
N TYR A 1 6.79 -5.40 31.80
CA TYR A 1 5.53 -4.81 31.31
C TYR A 1 5.65 -4.46 29.84
N LYS A 2 4.67 -4.85 29.00
CA LYS A 2 4.73 -4.69 27.53
C LYS A 2 4.16 -3.35 27.05
N THR A 3 3.39 -2.66 27.90
CA THR A 3 2.78 -1.35 27.64
C THR A 3 3.57 -0.25 28.36
N LYS A 4 3.88 0.84 27.64
CA LYS A 4 4.57 2.02 28.17
C LYS A 4 3.84 3.27 27.67
N ILE A 5 3.48 4.16 28.58
CA ILE A 5 2.97 5.49 28.22
C ILE A 5 4.19 6.37 27.93
N THR A 6 4.20 7.02 26.78
CA THR A 6 5.28 7.93 26.36
C THR A 6 4.72 9.28 26.00
N LYS A 7 5.55 10.33 26.10
CA LYS A 7 5.19 11.64 25.56
C LYS A 7 5.08 11.53 24.04
N THR A 8 4.15 12.28 23.45
CA THR A 8 3.95 12.32 21.99
C THR A 8 5.19 12.78 21.24
N THR A 9 6.04 13.58 21.86
CA THR A 9 7.33 14.05 21.33
C THR A 9 8.39 12.95 21.27
N ASP A 10 8.41 12.07 22.28
CA ASP A 10 9.36 10.95 22.38
C ASP A 10 8.91 9.80 21.47
N GLY A 11 7.60 9.66 21.28
CA GLY A 11 7.01 8.69 20.38
C GLY A 11 7.02 7.26 20.92
N PHE A 12 6.70 6.33 20.03
CA PHE A 12 6.72 4.89 20.32
C PHE A 12 6.89 4.07 19.03
N ASP A 13 7.25 2.80 19.21
CA ASP A 13 7.38 1.86 18.09
C ASP A 13 6.10 1.03 17.93
N PHE A 14 5.56 0.99 16.72
CA PHE A 14 4.39 0.19 16.38
C PHE A 14 4.50 -0.35 14.95
N LEU A 15 4.23 -1.64 14.77
CA LEU A 15 4.30 -2.34 13.47
C LEU A 15 5.62 -2.09 12.69
N GLY A 16 6.73 -1.86 13.40
CA GLY A 16 8.03 -1.63 12.76
C GLY A 16 8.29 -0.18 12.31
N TRP A 17 7.43 0.75 12.73
CA TRP A 17 7.64 2.18 12.58
C TRP A 17 7.83 2.86 13.93
N HIS A 18 8.67 3.88 13.96
CA HIS A 18 8.77 4.81 15.07
C HIS A 18 7.90 6.04 14.76
N MET A 19 6.86 6.22 15.56
CA MET A 19 5.85 7.26 15.41
C MET A 19 6.04 8.33 16.48
N ARG A 20 6.09 9.61 16.08
CA ARG A 20 6.17 10.75 17.01
C ARG A 20 5.54 12.01 16.41
N VAL A 21 5.27 12.99 17.28
CA VAL A 21 4.87 14.34 16.90
C VAL A 21 6.08 15.25 17.03
N LYS A 22 6.45 15.97 15.96
CA LYS A 22 7.51 16.98 16.02
C LYS A 22 7.05 18.18 16.86
N LEU A 23 7.99 18.98 17.35
CA LEU A 23 7.69 20.19 18.15
C LEU A 23 6.75 21.17 17.43
N ASN A 24 6.74 21.18 16.09
CA ASN A 24 5.82 21.98 15.28
C ASN A 24 4.41 21.36 15.12
N GLY A 25 4.06 20.35 15.92
CA GLY A 25 2.77 19.66 15.88
C GLY A 25 2.60 18.69 14.71
N LYS A 26 3.56 18.56 13.79
CA LYS A 26 3.43 17.67 12.63
C LYS A 26 3.75 16.22 12.99
N PHE A 27 2.90 15.30 12.53
CA PHE A 27 3.13 13.87 12.62
C PHE A 27 4.34 13.44 11.79
N HIS A 28 5.17 12.57 12.37
CA HIS A 28 6.37 12.05 11.74
C HIS A 28 6.54 10.56 12.05
N CYS A 29 6.75 9.80 10.99
CA CYS A 29 6.85 8.35 11.01
C CYS A 29 8.10 7.92 10.24
N THR A 30 8.93 7.09 10.86
CA THR A 30 10.16 6.54 10.26
C THR A 30 10.22 5.05 10.53
N PRO A 31 11.00 4.25 9.78
CA PRO A 31 11.27 2.87 10.16
C PRO A 31 11.88 2.81 11.57
N SER A 32 11.40 1.90 12.42
CA SER A 32 11.94 1.75 13.77
C SER A 32 13.38 1.24 13.74
N ALA A 33 14.12 1.46 14.82
CA ALA A 33 15.50 0.99 14.94
C ALA A 33 15.57 -0.55 14.81
N GLU A 34 14.63 -1.26 15.41
CA GLU A 34 14.56 -2.72 15.33
C GLU A 34 14.20 -3.22 13.93
N ASN A 35 13.31 -2.53 13.22
CA ASN A 35 13.01 -2.84 11.82
C ASN A 35 14.25 -2.64 10.93
N HIS A 36 14.97 -1.53 11.10
CA HIS A 36 16.22 -1.28 10.36
C HIS A 36 17.28 -2.35 10.65
N LYS A 37 17.46 -2.75 11.92
CA LYS A 37 18.33 -3.86 12.30
C LYS A 37 17.91 -5.17 11.63
N ALA A 38 16.60 -5.44 11.54
CA ALA A 38 16.09 -6.65 10.90
C ALA A 38 16.40 -6.69 9.39
N ILE A 39 16.15 -5.62 8.64
CA ILE A 39 16.50 -5.56 7.21
C ILE A 39 18.02 -5.63 7.01
N ARG A 40 18.80 -4.98 7.87
CA ARG A 40 20.26 -5.04 7.84
C ARG A 40 20.77 -6.47 8.02
N ARG A 41 20.20 -7.24 8.96
CA ARG A 41 20.52 -8.67 9.15
C ARG A 41 20.22 -9.47 7.89
N LYS A 42 19.02 -9.33 7.31
CA LYS A 42 18.63 -10.03 6.07
C LYS A 42 19.60 -9.76 4.92
N ILE A 43 19.97 -8.49 4.71
CA ILE A 43 20.93 -8.11 3.67
C ILE A 43 22.30 -8.71 3.96
N LYS A 44 22.79 -8.61 5.21
CA LYS A 44 24.07 -9.20 5.61
C LYS A 44 24.12 -10.71 5.35
N THR A 45 23.06 -11.45 5.68
CA THR A 45 22.98 -12.90 5.43
C THR A 45 23.20 -13.23 3.96
N VAL A 46 22.54 -12.51 3.05
CA VAL A 46 22.70 -12.72 1.60
C VAL A 46 24.10 -12.31 1.11
N VAL A 47 24.57 -11.14 1.52
CA VAL A 47 25.87 -10.60 1.10
C VAL A 47 27.05 -11.44 1.62
N ASN A 48 26.92 -12.02 2.82
CA ASN A 48 27.96 -12.80 3.47
C ASN A 48 27.93 -14.30 3.13
N SER A 49 26.88 -14.79 2.47
CA SER A 49 26.83 -16.18 2.04
C SER A 49 27.97 -16.49 1.06
N SER A 50 28.79 -17.48 1.40
CA SER A 50 29.88 -18.02 0.55
C SER A 50 29.34 -18.79 -0.66
N ASN A 51 28.15 -19.39 -0.52
CA ASN A 51 27.55 -20.26 -1.53
C ASN A 51 27.02 -19.50 -2.76
N TYR A 52 26.98 -18.16 -2.74
CA TYR A 52 26.41 -17.35 -3.81
C TYR A 52 27.45 -16.43 -4.45
N GLY A 53 27.54 -16.45 -5.77
CA GLY A 53 28.24 -15.41 -6.54
C GLY A 53 27.44 -14.10 -6.60
N ALA A 54 28.08 -13.02 -7.03
CA ALA A 54 27.55 -11.66 -7.04
C ALA A 54 26.21 -11.54 -7.80
N LYS A 55 26.10 -12.22 -8.95
CA LYS A 55 24.86 -12.24 -9.76
C LYS A 55 23.68 -12.82 -8.98
N ILE A 56 23.89 -13.92 -8.26
CA ILE A 56 22.84 -14.58 -7.46
C ILE A 56 22.50 -13.72 -6.23
N LYS A 57 23.51 -13.15 -5.57
CA LYS A 57 23.31 -12.22 -4.45
C LYS A 57 22.45 -11.03 -4.85
N ALA A 58 22.74 -10.38 -5.97
CA ALA A 58 21.95 -9.27 -6.49
C ALA A 58 20.49 -9.68 -6.75
N LYS A 59 20.26 -10.82 -7.41
CA LYS A 59 18.90 -11.35 -7.65
C LYS A 59 18.13 -11.62 -6.36
N LYS A 60 18.78 -12.13 -5.30
CA LYS A 60 18.15 -12.38 -3.99
C LYS A 60 17.91 -11.09 -3.20
N LEU A 61 18.78 -10.10 -3.30
CA LEU A 61 18.66 -8.81 -2.60
C LEU A 61 17.50 -7.95 -3.13
N ALA A 62 17.31 -7.94 -4.45
CA ALA A 62 16.31 -7.10 -5.12
C ALA A 62 14.89 -7.22 -4.54
N PRO A 63 14.27 -8.41 -4.40
CA PRO A 63 12.92 -8.53 -3.85
C PRO A 63 12.85 -8.17 -2.37
N ILE A 64 13.89 -8.46 -1.58
CA ILE A 64 13.96 -8.13 -0.15
C ILE A 64 13.93 -6.61 0.04
N ILE A 65 14.79 -5.89 -0.68
CA ILE A 65 14.91 -4.44 -0.57
C ILE A 65 13.69 -3.73 -1.18
N ARG A 66 13.19 -4.21 -2.32
CA ARG A 66 11.96 -3.68 -2.93
C ARG A 66 10.77 -3.82 -1.98
N GLY A 67 10.58 -5.01 -1.40
CA GLY A 67 9.51 -5.26 -0.44
C GLY A 67 9.61 -4.34 0.78
N TRP A 68 10.81 -4.19 1.34
CA TRP A 68 11.05 -3.31 2.47
C TRP A 68 10.75 -1.83 2.15
N ARG A 69 11.23 -1.32 1.00
CA ARG A 69 10.95 0.05 0.58
C ARG A 69 9.46 0.30 0.30
N ASN A 70 8.77 -0.66 -0.32
CA ASN A 70 7.32 -0.57 -0.54
C ASN A 70 6.55 -0.55 0.78
N TYR A 71 6.94 -1.38 1.76
CA TYR A 71 6.30 -1.41 3.08
C TYR A 71 6.44 -0.07 3.82
N HIS A 72 7.59 0.59 3.70
CA HIS A 72 7.85 1.89 4.30
C HIS A 72 7.58 3.08 3.36
N LYS A 73 6.87 2.87 2.24
CA LYS A 73 6.66 3.91 1.20
C LYS A 73 6.00 5.18 1.72
N TYR A 74 5.14 5.08 2.73
CA TYR A 74 4.38 6.24 3.25
C TYR A 74 5.03 6.92 4.47
N CYS A 75 6.24 6.50 4.82
CA CYS A 75 7.01 7.05 5.93
C CYS A 75 8.13 7.96 5.42
N ASP A 76 8.73 8.72 6.32
CA ASP A 76 9.95 9.47 6.00
C ASP A 76 11.13 8.49 5.86
N MET A 77 11.63 8.36 4.63
CA MET A 77 12.76 7.52 4.25
C MET A 77 13.97 8.35 3.79
N SER A 78 13.97 9.66 4.08
CA SER A 78 15.04 10.60 3.70
C SER A 78 16.36 10.37 4.45
N SER A 79 16.32 9.63 5.57
CA SER A 79 17.47 9.47 6.43
C SER A 79 18.62 8.71 5.74
N SER A 80 19.86 9.10 6.05
CA SER A 80 21.06 8.41 5.55
C SER A 80 21.08 6.93 5.94
N ARG A 81 20.53 6.60 7.12
CA ARG A 81 20.37 5.24 7.62
C ARG A 81 19.46 4.41 6.69
N ASP A 82 18.33 4.97 6.28
CA ASP A 82 17.27 4.27 5.53
C ASP A 82 17.53 4.27 4.01
N SER A 83 18.50 5.06 3.54
CA SER A 83 19.05 4.97 2.18
C SER A 83 19.70 3.61 1.86
N LEU A 84 20.11 2.86 2.91
CA LEU A 84 20.89 1.63 2.84
C LEU A 84 22.26 1.77 2.14
N TRP A 85 22.79 3.00 2.03
CA TRP A 85 24.04 3.30 1.33
C TRP A 85 25.22 2.43 1.78
N PHE A 86 25.46 2.32 3.11
CA PHE A 86 26.54 1.50 3.65
C PHE A 86 26.43 0.01 3.27
N MET A 87 25.19 -0.50 3.20
CA MET A 87 24.94 -1.89 2.83
C MET A 87 25.18 -2.13 1.33
N ASN A 88 24.77 -1.18 0.50
CA ASN A 88 25.07 -1.19 -0.93
C ASN A 88 26.58 -1.13 -1.17
N HIS A 89 27.28 -0.19 -0.54
CA HIS A 89 28.73 -0.04 -0.67
C HIS A 89 29.49 -1.29 -0.19
N THR A 90 29.03 -1.91 0.91
CA THR A 90 29.61 -3.17 1.40
C THR A 90 29.39 -4.33 0.41
N ALA A 91 28.20 -4.44 -0.18
CA ALA A 91 27.91 -5.44 -1.20
C ALA A 91 28.78 -5.23 -2.45
N ASN A 92 28.91 -3.99 -2.91
CA ASN A 92 29.76 -3.63 -4.05
C ASN A 92 31.22 -4.06 -3.82
N ARG A 93 31.78 -3.72 -2.65
CA ARG A 93 33.13 -4.13 -2.27
C ARG A 93 33.31 -5.64 -2.29
N LYS A 94 32.29 -6.42 -1.91
CA LYS A 94 32.34 -7.89 -1.99
C LYS A 94 32.24 -8.39 -3.43
N PHE A 95 31.36 -7.82 -4.25
CA PHE A 95 31.23 -8.20 -5.65
C PHE A 95 32.53 -7.95 -6.42
N ARG A 96 33.22 -6.85 -6.15
CA ARG A 96 34.53 -6.52 -6.73
C ARG A 96 35.67 -7.49 -6.37
N LYS A 97 35.51 -8.30 -5.32
CA LYS A 97 36.49 -9.35 -4.96
C LYS A 97 36.32 -10.62 -5.80
N GLU A 98 35.21 -10.78 -6.51
CA GLU A 98 35.01 -11.93 -7.38
C GLU A 98 35.76 -11.74 -8.70
N LYS A 99 36.72 -12.64 -9.01
CA LYS A 99 37.58 -12.54 -10.21
C LYS A 99 36.80 -12.36 -11.53
N LYS A 100 35.58 -12.91 -11.62
CA LYS A 100 34.73 -12.89 -12.82
C LYS A 100 33.90 -11.60 -12.96
N VAL A 101 34.01 -10.65 -12.04
CA VAL A 101 33.18 -9.44 -11.99
C VAL A 101 34.09 -8.21 -12.05
N ASN A 102 33.95 -7.41 -13.12
CA ASN A 102 34.65 -6.14 -13.24
C ASN A 102 33.94 -5.02 -12.44
N ARG A 103 34.58 -3.84 -12.34
CA ARG A 103 34.04 -2.70 -11.57
C ARG A 103 32.65 -2.28 -12.04
N CYS A 104 32.47 -2.10 -13.35
CA CYS A 104 31.20 -1.66 -13.92
C CYS A 104 30.07 -2.69 -13.70
N GLN A 105 30.39 -3.98 -13.83
CA GLN A 105 29.47 -5.08 -13.56
C GLN A 105 29.08 -5.12 -12.07
N ALA A 106 30.01 -4.89 -11.15
CA ALA A 106 29.69 -4.81 -9.72
C ALA A 106 28.72 -3.67 -9.42
N ASP A 107 28.92 -2.50 -10.03
CA ASP A 107 28.03 -1.34 -9.90
C ASP A 107 26.64 -1.64 -10.46
N GLU A 108 26.55 -2.27 -11.63
CA GLU A 108 25.28 -2.66 -12.24
C GLU A 108 24.52 -3.70 -11.40
N LEU A 109 25.23 -4.68 -10.84
CA LEU A 109 24.65 -5.67 -9.93
C LEU A 109 24.15 -5.03 -8.65
N CYS A 110 24.87 -4.04 -8.11
CA CYS A 110 24.41 -3.25 -6.98
C CYS A 110 23.17 -2.44 -7.31
N LYS A 111 23.11 -1.77 -8.47
CA LYS A 111 21.89 -1.06 -8.93
C LYS A 111 20.69 -1.99 -9.03
N LYS A 112 20.89 -3.21 -9.55
CA LYS A 112 19.85 -4.25 -9.65
C LYS A 112 19.44 -4.80 -8.28
N GLY A 113 20.41 -5.03 -7.39
CA GLY A 113 20.18 -5.60 -6.05
C GLY A 113 19.60 -4.61 -5.04
N PHE A 114 19.85 -3.31 -5.19
CA PHE A 114 19.35 -2.22 -4.34
C PHE A 114 18.45 -1.29 -5.15
N PRO A 115 17.28 -1.77 -5.63
CA PRO A 115 16.40 -0.97 -6.46
C PRO A 115 15.92 0.28 -5.72
N ALA A 116 15.93 1.42 -6.40
CA ALA A 116 15.30 2.63 -5.91
C ALA A 116 13.77 2.47 -5.99
N VAL A 117 13.10 2.92 -4.94
CA VAL A 117 11.63 3.01 -4.86
C VAL A 117 11.36 4.34 -4.17
N GLY A 118 10.54 5.18 -4.80
CA GLY A 118 10.14 6.47 -4.24
C GLY A 118 9.24 6.31 -3.02
N TYR A 119 9.27 7.30 -2.12
CA TYR A 119 8.43 7.37 -0.94
C TYR A 119 7.58 8.65 -0.97
N GLU A 120 6.42 8.61 -0.33
CA GLU A 120 5.45 9.70 -0.27
C GLU A 120 5.00 9.84 1.19
N GLN A 121 5.68 10.71 1.94
CA GLN A 121 5.41 10.86 3.37
C GLN A 121 3.98 11.34 3.63
N ASN A 122 3.27 10.67 4.55
CA ASN A 122 1.93 11.08 5.02
C ASN A 122 0.89 11.22 3.89
N LYS A 123 0.94 10.38 2.85
CA LYS A 123 -0.05 10.41 1.75
C LYS A 123 -1.50 10.23 2.22
N HIS A 124 -1.70 9.54 3.34
CA HIS A 124 -3.03 9.32 3.89
C HIS A 124 -3.55 10.60 4.57
N VAL A 125 -4.71 11.06 4.12
CA VAL A 125 -5.40 12.21 4.75
C VAL A 125 -5.90 11.78 6.12
N MET A 126 -5.69 12.57 7.17
CA MET A 126 -6.19 12.27 8.52
C MET A 126 -7.73 12.32 8.57
N VAL A 127 -8.34 11.57 9.49
CA VAL A 127 -9.75 11.76 9.85
C VAL A 127 -9.87 13.12 10.58
N LYS A 128 -10.95 13.86 10.34
CA LYS A 128 -11.20 15.12 11.08
C LYS A 128 -11.45 14.78 12.55
N GLY A 129 -10.83 15.52 13.47
CA GLY A 129 -10.80 15.13 14.89
C GLY A 129 -12.16 14.94 15.57
N THR A 130 -13.20 15.67 15.14
CA THR A 130 -14.56 15.56 15.68
C THR A 130 -15.42 14.52 14.95
N LYS A 131 -14.86 13.80 13.97
CA LYS A 131 -15.60 12.83 13.16
C LYS A 131 -15.48 11.42 13.72
N SER A 132 -16.61 10.75 13.84
CA SER A 132 -16.74 9.32 14.19
C SER A 132 -17.55 8.61 13.11
N PRO A 133 -17.23 7.36 12.71
CA PRO A 133 -18.06 6.60 11.75
C PRO A 133 -19.54 6.52 12.14
N TYR A 134 -19.83 6.72 13.44
CA TYR A 134 -21.17 6.68 14.02
C TYR A 134 -21.76 8.07 14.31
N ASP A 135 -21.16 9.15 13.79
CA ASP A 135 -21.62 10.54 14.01
C ASP A 135 -22.79 10.98 13.10
N GLY A 136 -23.25 10.10 12.22
CA GLY A 136 -24.31 10.39 11.25
C GLY A 136 -23.90 11.21 10.03
N ASP A 137 -22.62 11.62 9.88
CA ASP A 137 -22.14 12.33 8.70
C ASP A 137 -21.86 11.36 7.54
N LEU A 138 -22.94 10.83 6.96
CA LEU A 138 -22.88 9.87 5.85
C LEU A 138 -22.14 10.43 4.63
N VAL A 139 -22.18 11.75 4.42
CA VAL A 139 -21.54 12.41 3.28
C VAL A 139 -20.02 12.39 3.45
N TYR A 140 -19.52 12.74 4.62
CA TYR A 140 -18.09 12.71 4.93
C TYR A 140 -17.53 11.28 4.81
N TRP A 141 -18.18 10.32 5.47
CA TRP A 141 -17.72 8.93 5.50
C TRP A 141 -17.80 8.25 4.15
N SER A 142 -18.87 8.49 3.40
CA SER A 142 -18.99 7.95 2.06
C SER A 142 -17.92 8.49 1.12
N LYS A 143 -17.72 9.81 1.08
CA LYS A 143 -16.63 10.43 0.30
C LYS A 143 -15.28 9.82 0.66
N ARG A 144 -15.01 9.64 1.95
CA ARG A 144 -13.76 9.06 2.44
C ARG A 144 -13.59 7.58 2.04
N ASN A 145 -14.62 6.75 2.19
CA ASN A 145 -14.59 5.35 1.76
C ASN A 145 -14.32 5.22 0.26
N THR A 146 -14.86 6.12 -0.56
CA THR A 146 -14.59 6.08 -2.01
C THR A 146 -13.15 6.42 -2.39
N THR A 147 -12.41 7.16 -1.56
CA THR A 147 -10.98 7.45 -1.81
C THR A 147 -10.08 6.23 -1.67
N LEU A 148 -10.60 5.12 -1.14
CA LEU A 148 -9.90 3.83 -1.08
C LEU A 148 -9.84 3.12 -2.43
N TYR A 149 -10.71 3.52 -3.38
CA TYR A 149 -10.77 2.93 -4.71
C TYR A 149 -9.96 3.78 -5.70
N SER A 150 -9.32 3.13 -6.66
CA SER A 150 -8.64 3.76 -7.79
C SER A 150 -9.38 3.50 -9.11
N ASP A 151 -8.89 4.11 -10.18
CA ASP A 151 -9.25 3.80 -11.57
C ASP A 151 -10.75 3.96 -11.88
N ALA A 152 -11.31 3.06 -12.69
CA ALA A 152 -12.69 3.10 -13.16
C ALA A 152 -13.72 3.12 -12.00
N THR A 153 -13.41 2.46 -10.89
CA THR A 153 -14.29 2.45 -9.70
C THR A 153 -14.37 3.82 -9.07
N ALA A 154 -13.23 4.51 -8.95
CA ALA A 154 -13.19 5.87 -8.40
C ALA A 154 -13.95 6.88 -9.30
N GLU A 155 -13.85 6.72 -10.62
CA GLU A 155 -14.58 7.55 -11.59
C GLU A 155 -16.10 7.34 -11.49
N ALA A 156 -16.56 6.08 -11.45
CA ALA A 156 -17.98 5.75 -11.29
C ALA A 156 -18.55 6.29 -9.96
N LEU A 157 -17.80 6.14 -8.87
CA LEU A 157 -18.18 6.66 -7.55
C LEU A 157 -18.33 8.18 -7.55
N LYS A 158 -17.40 8.92 -8.17
CA LYS A 158 -17.51 10.39 -8.30
C LYS A 158 -18.72 10.79 -9.13
N LYS A 159 -18.95 10.12 -10.27
CA LYS A 159 -20.11 10.37 -11.15
C LYS A 159 -21.45 10.15 -10.42
N GLN A 160 -21.52 9.15 -9.55
CA GLN A 160 -22.73 8.82 -8.79
C GLN A 160 -22.84 9.57 -7.46
N ASN A 161 -22.04 10.62 -7.24
CA ASN A 161 -21.99 11.36 -5.98
C ASN A 161 -21.83 10.44 -4.75
N HIS A 162 -21.02 9.39 -4.89
CA HIS A 162 -20.75 8.39 -3.85
C HIS A 162 -21.99 7.60 -3.38
N SER A 163 -23.03 7.52 -4.21
CA SER A 163 -24.22 6.67 -4.00
C SER A 163 -24.17 5.42 -4.87
N CYS A 164 -24.75 4.33 -4.39
CA CYS A 164 -24.97 3.12 -5.17
C CYS A 164 -25.93 3.40 -6.33
N GLY A 165 -25.57 2.95 -7.53
CA GLY A 165 -26.38 3.14 -8.74
C GLY A 165 -27.65 2.28 -8.78
N TYR A 166 -27.80 1.32 -7.88
CA TYR A 166 -28.98 0.45 -7.77
C TYR A 166 -29.95 0.91 -6.68
N CYS A 167 -29.51 0.99 -5.42
CA CYS A 167 -30.38 1.32 -4.28
C CYS A 167 -30.36 2.81 -3.89
N GLY A 168 -29.49 3.63 -4.49
CA GLY A 168 -29.35 5.06 -4.18
C GLY A 168 -28.64 5.39 -2.85
N MET A 169 -28.47 4.40 -1.96
CA MET A 169 -27.83 4.59 -0.65
C MET A 169 -26.33 4.87 -0.76
N LYS A 170 -25.77 5.56 0.24
CA LYS A 170 -24.34 5.90 0.29
C LYS A 170 -23.48 4.68 0.63
N PHE A 171 -22.24 4.68 0.15
CA PHE A 171 -21.23 3.68 0.50
C PHE A 171 -20.60 4.00 1.87
N ILE A 172 -21.27 3.63 2.95
CA ILE A 172 -20.82 3.87 4.33
C ILE A 172 -20.38 2.59 5.05
N ASP A 173 -20.98 1.46 4.69
CA ASP A 173 -20.74 0.18 5.35
C ASP A 173 -19.40 -0.45 4.93
N GLU A 174 -18.99 -1.50 5.66
CA GLU A 174 -17.81 -2.31 5.34
C GLU A 174 -17.94 -3.11 4.03
N GLU A 175 -19.09 -3.00 3.38
CA GLU A 175 -19.37 -3.66 2.12
C GLU A 175 -18.50 -3.11 0.98
N ARG A 176 -17.92 -4.03 0.20
CA ARG A 176 -17.09 -3.67 -0.95
C ARG A 176 -17.93 -3.06 -2.07
N VAL A 177 -17.38 -2.05 -2.73
CA VAL A 177 -17.93 -1.49 -3.96
C VAL A 177 -17.57 -2.40 -5.12
N HIS A 178 -18.57 -2.76 -5.91
CA HIS A 178 -18.43 -3.51 -7.16
C HIS A 178 -18.74 -2.61 -8.35
N LEU A 179 -18.08 -2.89 -9.49
CA LEU A 179 -18.41 -2.28 -10.77
C LEU A 179 -19.34 -3.21 -11.56
N HIS A 180 -20.50 -2.69 -11.93
CA HIS A 180 -21.48 -3.33 -12.77
C HIS A 180 -21.43 -2.77 -14.19
N HIS A 181 -21.56 -3.64 -15.19
CA HIS A 181 -21.68 -3.27 -16.60
C HIS A 181 -23.17 -3.17 -16.96
N ILE A 182 -23.65 -1.97 -17.27
CA ILE A 182 -25.07 -1.66 -17.49
C ILE A 182 -25.65 -2.47 -18.66
N ASP A 183 -24.88 -2.63 -19.74
CA ASP A 183 -25.24 -3.43 -20.91
C ASP A 183 -25.11 -4.96 -20.71
N GLY A 184 -24.59 -5.40 -19.56
CA GLY A 184 -24.28 -6.80 -19.29
C GLY A 184 -23.08 -7.36 -20.06
N ASN A 185 -22.39 -6.56 -20.87
CA ASN A 185 -21.19 -6.94 -21.59
C ASN A 185 -19.94 -6.60 -20.77
N HIS A 186 -19.35 -7.61 -20.13
CA HIS A 186 -18.15 -7.46 -19.30
C HIS A 186 -16.88 -7.01 -20.05
N ASN A 187 -16.94 -6.89 -21.38
CA ASN A 187 -15.84 -6.35 -22.19
C ASN A 187 -16.01 -4.86 -22.50
N ASN A 188 -17.16 -4.24 -22.20
CA ASN A 188 -17.42 -2.83 -22.49
C ASN A 188 -17.05 -1.93 -21.30
N TRP A 189 -15.76 -1.61 -21.17
CA TRP A 189 -15.19 -0.77 -20.11
C TRP A 189 -15.37 0.75 -20.33
N LYS A 190 -16.29 1.17 -21.21
CA LYS A 190 -16.57 2.60 -21.39
C LYS A 190 -17.13 3.19 -20.09
N ARG A 191 -16.65 4.38 -19.72
CA ARG A 191 -17.02 5.08 -18.48
C ARG A 191 -18.53 5.27 -18.27
N ASN A 192 -19.30 5.39 -19.35
CA ASN A 192 -20.76 5.53 -19.29
C ASN A 192 -21.49 4.21 -19.08
N ASN A 193 -20.84 3.07 -19.36
CA ASN A 193 -21.39 1.72 -19.19
C ASN A 193 -21.09 1.11 -17.81
N LEU A 194 -20.25 1.77 -17.00
CA LEU A 194 -19.86 1.30 -15.69
C LEU A 194 -20.67 2.00 -14.59
N MET A 195 -21.15 1.21 -13.63
CA MET A 195 -21.93 1.66 -12.48
C MET A 195 -21.37 1.06 -11.18
N ALA A 196 -21.06 1.90 -10.19
CA ALA A 196 -20.65 1.45 -8.87
C ALA A 196 -21.87 1.04 -8.04
N VAL A 197 -21.85 -0.17 -7.49
CA VAL A 197 -22.93 -0.74 -6.69
C VAL A 197 -22.38 -1.44 -5.45
N HIS A 198 -23.20 -1.62 -4.42
CA HIS A 198 -22.88 -2.48 -3.28
C HIS A 198 -22.70 -3.93 -3.75
N LEU A 199 -21.91 -4.74 -3.04
CA LEU A 199 -21.75 -6.17 -3.33
C LEU A 199 -23.12 -6.90 -3.37
N SER A 200 -23.99 -6.64 -2.40
CA SER A 200 -25.35 -7.15 -2.27
C SER A 200 -26.21 -6.70 -3.45
N CYS A 201 -26.18 -5.41 -3.79
CA CYS A 201 -26.88 -4.88 -4.96
C CYS A 201 -26.39 -5.54 -6.25
N HIS A 202 -25.08 -5.75 -6.39
CA HIS A 202 -24.50 -6.47 -7.53
C HIS A 202 -25.00 -7.92 -7.60
N GLN A 203 -25.06 -8.61 -6.46
CA GLN A 203 -25.64 -9.94 -6.35
C GLN A 203 -27.13 -9.94 -6.72
N TYR A 204 -27.93 -8.95 -6.30
CA TYR A 204 -29.34 -8.84 -6.70
C TYR A 204 -29.49 -8.64 -8.22
N ILE A 205 -28.67 -7.79 -8.83
CA ILE A 205 -28.70 -7.55 -10.28
C ILE A 205 -28.42 -8.84 -11.07
N HIS A 206 -27.45 -9.65 -10.63
CA HIS A 206 -27.09 -10.90 -11.32
C HIS A 206 -27.93 -12.11 -10.88
N GLY A 207 -28.39 -12.12 -9.63
CA GLY A 207 -29.21 -13.18 -9.02
C GLY A 207 -30.69 -13.09 -9.38
N GLY A 208 -31.20 -11.90 -9.71
CA GLY A 208 -32.58 -11.70 -10.17
C GLY A 208 -32.90 -12.38 -11.51
N LYS A 209 -31.88 -12.75 -12.30
CA LYS A 209 -32.07 -13.42 -13.60
C LYS A 209 -32.45 -14.91 -13.49
N SER A 210 -32.37 -15.54 -12.31
CA SER A 210 -32.79 -16.94 -12.12
C SER A 210 -34.22 -17.11 -11.60
N PHE A 211 -34.86 -16.08 -11.03
CA PHE A 211 -36.21 -16.18 -10.46
C PHE A 211 -37.34 -15.69 -11.39
N ALA A 212 -37.05 -14.89 -12.41
CA ALA A 212 -38.06 -14.37 -13.34
C ALA A 212 -38.68 -15.43 -14.29
N LYS A 213 -38.28 -16.71 -14.20
CA LYS A 213 -38.91 -17.85 -14.92
C LYS A 213 -39.92 -18.65 -14.09
N ARG A 214 -40.21 -18.27 -12.84
CA ARG A 214 -41.22 -18.95 -12.02
C ARG A 214 -42.11 -17.94 -11.31
N ARG A 215 -43.17 -17.50 -12.01
CA ARG A 215 -44.56 -17.33 -11.55
C ARG A 215 -45.29 -16.39 -12.51
N LEU A 216 -45.85 -17.00 -13.56
CA LEU A 216 -47.12 -16.57 -14.14
C LEU A 216 -48.19 -17.40 -13.42
N TRP A 217 -49.04 -16.73 -12.63
CA TRP A 217 -50.43 -17.03 -12.15
C TRP A 217 -50.78 -18.50 -11.69
N PRO A 218 -51.81 -18.74 -10.85
CA PRO A 218 -53.01 -17.94 -10.68
C PRO A 218 -53.05 -16.94 -9.51
#